data_AF-A0AAE0WYG1-F1
#
_entry.id   AF-A0AAE0WYG1-F1
#
_cell.length_a   1.000
_cell.length_b   1.000
_cell.length_c   1.000
_cell.angle_alpha   90.00
_cell.angle_beta   90.00
_cell.angle_gamma   90.00
#
_symmetry.space_group_name_H-M   'P 1'
#
loop_
_entity.id
_entity.type
_entity.pdbx_description
1 polymer ?
#
loop_
_entity_poly.entity_id
_entity_poly.type
_entity_poly.pdbx_seq_one_letter_code
_entity_poly.pdbx_strand_id
1 'polypeptide(L)'
;MDIRSTWSSNNISVDLSTIPPVIGPYPSDAEEFDAFQAAAAKVFQSFANLSSPPGIINHAGTREVVQDYERIRIALGYERIHFLGASYGFYRNAQYAVTFPERVGHFALDAVVSHGISIENQVAYDLISVNRALLRADAYCQDHATCPFHGIVPDLTYLLQQAWLYILAQAENGTLIACDTNATTSCNNTVPAWEIQATLAGALMGQPDFPTILEALAAAYAGNAALFLGGGSLTLDATWGLVEICNDHPVADKSFAHYKHLIDVASSVDTYRVNQSAGIQAQLICAAWPYAEPAASTPLQLTQTMLLVTADFEASIATEQTTFVWETQAHKSGLVVRHGDDHVSFNEPLVASTNITKRFLRTGVLPCPEDSTYVTVYGPGEKRRPVSNPYDVPTGLLAGDIDSS
;
A
#
# COMPACT_ATOMS: atom_id res chain seq x y z
N MET A 1 -14.02 5.21 15.68
CA MET A 1 -13.17 5.79 16.73
C MET A 1 -11.91 6.26 16.05
N ASP A 2 -11.33 7.34 16.53
CA ASP A 2 -9.94 7.66 16.19
C ASP A 2 -9.09 6.79 17.10
N ILE A 3 -8.18 5.99 16.56
CA ILE A 3 -7.27 5.18 17.37
C ILE A 3 -6.41 6.08 18.24
N ARG A 4 -5.83 5.53 19.32
CA ARG A 4 -4.87 6.29 20.13
C ARG A 4 -3.83 6.95 19.21
N SER A 5 -3.35 8.12 19.61
CA SER A 5 -2.34 8.85 18.83
C SER A 5 -2.84 9.48 17.52
N THR A 6 -4.14 9.48 17.20
CA THR A 6 -4.65 10.03 15.93
C THR A 6 -5.83 11.00 16.10
N TRP A 7 -5.93 12.01 15.23
CA TRP A 7 -7.07 12.93 15.09
C TRP A 7 -7.66 13.46 16.41
N SER A 8 -8.91 13.10 16.74
CA SER A 8 -9.66 13.57 17.91
C SER A 8 -9.32 12.77 19.17
N SER A 9 -8.58 11.66 19.05
CA SER A 9 -7.81 11.12 20.17
C SER A 9 -6.61 12.04 20.44
N ASN A 10 -5.71 11.67 21.36
CA ASN A 10 -4.51 12.48 21.60
C ASN A 10 -3.54 12.37 20.42
N ASN A 11 -3.66 13.21 19.37
CA ASN A 11 -2.82 13.14 18.17
C ASN A 11 -1.33 13.32 18.52
N ILE A 12 -0.48 12.43 18.02
CA ILE A 12 0.97 12.59 18.14
C ILE A 12 1.45 13.72 17.23
N SER A 13 2.52 14.39 17.64
CA SER A 13 3.01 15.60 16.96
C SER A 13 4.48 15.45 16.57
N VAL A 14 4.86 16.02 15.44
CA VAL A 14 6.22 16.06 14.92
C VAL A 14 6.46 17.39 14.21
N ASP A 15 7.70 17.87 14.23
CA ASP A 15 8.16 18.95 13.35
C ASP A 15 8.23 18.42 11.92
N LEU A 16 7.27 18.84 11.08
CA LEU A 16 7.15 18.41 9.69
C LEU A 16 8.40 18.73 8.85
N SER A 17 9.22 19.71 9.25
CA SER A 17 10.49 20.01 8.56
C SER A 17 11.53 18.89 8.68
N THR A 18 11.35 17.97 9.63
CA THR A 18 12.24 16.81 9.82
C THR A 18 11.94 15.64 8.90
N ILE A 19 10.76 15.61 8.26
CA ILE A 19 10.27 14.48 7.44
C ILE A 19 10.87 14.41 6.02
N PRO A 20 11.03 15.51 5.26
CA PRO A 20 11.50 15.44 3.87
C PRO A 20 12.77 14.60 3.64
N PRO A 21 13.81 14.66 4.51
CA PRO A 21 15.01 13.82 4.35
C PRO A 21 14.78 12.32 4.40
N VAL A 22 13.65 11.83 4.94
CA VAL A 22 13.36 10.40 5.07
C VAL A 22 12.31 9.88 4.09
N ILE A 23 11.84 10.73 3.18
CA ILE A 23 10.90 10.36 2.09
C ILE A 23 11.50 10.66 0.70
N GLY A 24 12.81 10.90 0.65
CA GLY A 24 13.57 11.15 -0.58
C GLY A 24 14.09 9.86 -1.23
N PRO A 25 15.12 9.96 -2.09
CA PRO A 25 15.68 8.79 -2.75
C PRO A 25 16.27 7.79 -1.75
N TYR A 26 16.24 6.52 -2.15
CA TYR A 26 16.92 5.45 -1.42
C TYR A 26 18.43 5.68 -1.36
N PRO A 27 19.06 5.50 -0.18
CA PRO A 27 20.50 5.52 -0.05
C PRO A 27 21.19 4.53 -0.99
N SER A 28 22.19 4.99 -1.74
CA SER A 28 22.94 4.20 -2.71
C SER A 28 24.23 3.61 -2.13
N ASP A 29 24.76 4.21 -1.06
CA ASP A 29 25.96 3.76 -0.36
C ASP A 29 25.82 3.87 1.17
N ALA A 30 26.89 3.47 1.87
CA ALA A 30 26.92 3.44 3.32
C ALA A 30 26.90 4.85 3.96
N GLU A 31 27.46 5.86 3.30
CA GLU A 31 27.48 7.24 3.81
C GLU A 31 26.08 7.85 3.74
N GLU A 32 25.39 7.68 2.60
CA GLU A 32 24.00 8.08 2.44
C GLU A 32 23.08 7.32 3.39
N PHE A 33 23.35 6.03 3.64
CA PHE A 33 22.59 5.22 4.59
C PHE A 33 22.73 5.74 6.02
N ASP A 34 23.96 6.03 6.46
CA ASP A 34 24.22 6.59 7.79
C ASP A 34 23.57 7.98 7.94
N ALA A 35 23.62 8.81 6.89
CA ALA A 35 22.96 10.11 6.86
C ALA A 35 21.43 9.98 6.98
N PHE A 36 20.84 9.00 6.27
CA PHE A 36 19.41 8.68 6.37
C PHE A 36 19.05 8.24 7.78
N GLN A 37 19.80 7.31 8.39
CA GLN A 37 19.56 6.84 9.77
C GLN A 37 19.64 8.00 10.77
N ALA A 38 20.60 8.91 10.61
CA ALA A 38 20.69 10.11 11.44
C ALA A 38 19.48 11.05 11.25
N ALA A 39 18.92 11.15 10.04
CA ALA A 39 17.71 11.91 9.78
C ALA A 39 16.46 11.25 10.40
N ALA A 40 16.30 9.94 10.24
CA ALA A 40 15.21 9.17 10.84
C ALA A 40 15.23 9.25 12.38
N ALA A 41 16.42 9.20 12.99
CA ALA A 41 16.57 9.41 14.43
C ALA A 41 16.09 10.81 14.87
N LYS A 42 16.34 11.86 14.07
CA LYS A 42 15.83 13.22 14.35
C LYS A 42 14.31 13.29 14.25
N VAL A 43 13.71 12.59 13.30
CA VAL A 43 12.24 12.47 13.18
C VAL A 43 11.65 11.87 14.45
N PHE A 44 12.17 10.74 14.92
CA PHE A 44 11.65 10.12 16.14
C PHE A 44 11.93 10.91 17.40
N GLN A 45 13.08 11.60 17.48
CA GLN A 45 13.34 12.53 18.58
C GLN A 45 12.34 13.70 18.58
N SER A 46 11.98 14.20 17.40
CA SER A 46 10.95 15.24 17.23
C SER A 46 9.59 14.74 17.71
N PHE A 47 9.18 13.54 17.31
CA PHE A 47 7.98 12.87 17.82
C PHE A 47 8.00 12.74 19.36
N ALA A 48 9.10 12.26 19.92
CA ALA A 48 9.25 12.05 21.36
C ALA A 48 9.14 13.36 22.16
N ASN A 49 9.65 14.47 21.60
CA ASN A 49 9.64 15.78 22.24
C ASN A 49 8.28 16.49 22.14
N LEU A 50 7.58 16.34 21.02
CA LEU A 50 6.37 17.12 20.71
C LEU A 50 5.08 16.38 21.05
N SER A 51 5.12 15.05 21.17
CA SER A 51 3.93 14.25 21.51
C SER A 51 3.64 14.26 23.01
N SER A 52 2.35 14.19 23.35
CA SER A 52 1.86 14.20 24.73
C SER A 52 0.85 13.07 24.97
N PRO A 53 0.92 12.36 26.12
CA PRO A 53 1.90 12.49 27.19
C PRO A 53 3.32 12.04 26.78
N PRO A 54 4.38 12.46 27.49
CA PRO A 54 5.74 12.01 27.21
C PRO A 54 5.84 10.48 27.14
N GLY A 55 6.48 9.97 26.09
CA GLY A 55 6.62 8.52 25.85
C GLY A 55 5.43 7.84 25.16
N ILE A 56 4.36 8.57 24.83
CA ILE A 56 3.16 8.00 24.17
C ILE A 56 3.47 7.26 22.87
N ILE A 57 4.50 7.68 22.15
CA ILE A 57 4.87 7.08 20.85
C ILE A 57 5.36 5.63 20.98
N ASN A 58 5.78 5.17 22.16
CA ASN A 58 6.11 3.76 22.44
C ASN A 58 4.87 2.89 22.77
N HIS A 59 3.70 3.51 22.81
CA HIS A 59 2.43 2.88 23.16
C HIS A 59 1.37 3.13 22.09
N ALA A 60 1.82 3.41 20.87
CA ALA A 60 1.00 3.73 19.70
C ALA A 60 0.92 2.57 18.69
N GLY A 61 1.40 1.38 19.05
CA GLY A 61 1.31 0.17 18.22
C GLY A 61 -0.03 -0.58 18.35
N THR A 62 -0.18 -1.62 17.53
CA THR A 62 -1.36 -2.48 17.45
C THR A 62 -1.68 -3.19 18.75
N ARG A 63 -0.67 -3.66 19.50
CA ARG A 63 -0.88 -4.35 20.79
C ARG A 63 -1.74 -3.50 21.73
N GLU A 64 -1.45 -2.22 21.75
CA GLU A 64 -2.10 -1.20 22.54
C GLU A 64 -3.49 -0.84 21.98
N VAL A 65 -3.62 -0.68 20.66
CA VAL A 65 -4.91 -0.40 19.98
C VAL A 65 -5.91 -1.54 20.19
N VAL A 66 -5.46 -2.79 20.21
CA VAL A 66 -6.30 -3.97 20.47
C VAL A 66 -6.95 -3.91 21.85
N GLN A 67 -6.25 -3.38 22.85
CA GLN A 67 -6.84 -3.16 24.18
C GLN A 67 -7.90 -2.07 24.15
N ASP A 68 -7.71 -1.01 23.36
CA ASP A 68 -8.71 0.06 23.22
C ASP A 68 -9.99 -0.45 22.57
N TYR A 69 -9.88 -1.28 21.52
CA TYR A 69 -11.03 -1.95 20.91
C TYR A 69 -11.84 -2.73 21.94
N GLU A 70 -11.18 -3.46 22.84
CA GLU A 70 -11.87 -4.21 23.89
C GLU A 70 -12.55 -3.29 24.91
N ARG A 71 -11.89 -2.20 25.33
CA ARG A 71 -12.50 -1.21 26.23
C ARG A 71 -13.75 -0.58 25.61
N ILE A 72 -13.71 -0.29 24.31
CA ILE A 72 -14.86 0.27 23.59
C ILE A 72 -15.98 -0.76 23.47
N ARG A 73 -15.67 -2.02 23.14
CA ARG A 73 -16.68 -3.10 23.13
C ARG A 73 -17.41 -3.18 24.47
N ILE A 74 -16.67 -3.16 25.58
CA ILE A 74 -17.21 -3.19 26.94
C ILE A 74 -18.07 -1.95 27.22
N ALA A 75 -17.56 -0.74 26.90
CA ALA A 75 -18.25 0.52 27.16
C ALA A 75 -19.57 0.64 26.39
N LEU A 76 -19.63 0.10 25.17
CA LEU A 76 -20.85 0.04 24.35
C LEU A 76 -21.79 -1.10 24.75
N GLY A 77 -21.39 -1.98 25.66
CA GLY A 77 -22.21 -3.10 26.15
C GLY A 77 -22.39 -4.25 25.16
N TYR A 78 -21.56 -4.33 24.12
CA TYR A 78 -21.64 -5.41 23.12
C TYR A 78 -20.99 -6.68 23.61
N GLU A 79 -21.62 -7.85 23.43
CA GLU A 79 -20.99 -9.14 23.77
C GLU A 79 -19.80 -9.47 22.86
N ARG A 80 -19.97 -9.17 21.57
CA ARG A 80 -19.00 -9.37 20.48
C ARG A 80 -18.92 -8.12 19.62
N ILE A 81 -17.77 -7.87 19.02
CA ILE A 81 -17.58 -6.80 18.04
C ILE A 81 -17.65 -7.36 16.62
N HIS A 82 -18.12 -6.56 15.67
CA HIS A 82 -18.05 -6.87 14.24
C HIS A 82 -17.11 -5.85 13.61
N PHE A 83 -16.19 -6.30 12.76
CA PHE A 83 -15.24 -5.43 12.08
C PHE A 83 -15.36 -5.54 10.58
N LEU A 84 -15.36 -4.37 9.94
CA LEU A 84 -14.80 -4.21 8.61
C LEU A 84 -13.38 -3.68 8.80
N GLY A 85 -12.39 -4.54 8.59
CA GLY A 85 -10.98 -4.15 8.61
C GLY A 85 -10.51 -3.92 7.19
N ALA A 86 -9.85 -2.81 6.92
CA ALA A 86 -9.31 -2.50 5.61
C ALA A 86 -7.85 -2.10 5.75
N SER A 87 -6.98 -2.53 4.83
CA SER A 87 -5.57 -2.16 4.85
C SER A 87 -4.92 -2.56 6.20
N TYR A 88 -4.17 -1.65 6.82
CA TYR A 88 -3.62 -1.86 8.17
C TYR A 88 -4.68 -2.17 9.26
N GLY A 89 -5.96 -1.84 9.01
CA GLY A 89 -7.07 -2.27 9.85
C GLY A 89 -7.17 -3.80 9.98
N PHE A 90 -6.84 -4.57 8.93
CA PHE A 90 -6.70 -6.02 9.03
C PHE A 90 -5.70 -6.38 10.14
N TYR A 91 -4.51 -5.79 10.13
CA TYR A 91 -3.41 -6.18 11.03
C TYR A 91 -3.86 -6.09 12.49
N ARG A 92 -4.55 -4.99 12.81
CA ARG A 92 -5.13 -4.74 14.13
C ARG A 92 -6.29 -5.68 14.46
N ASN A 93 -7.22 -5.87 13.53
CA ASN A 93 -8.41 -6.69 13.78
C ASN A 93 -8.08 -8.18 13.89
N ALA A 94 -7.12 -8.68 13.11
CA ALA A 94 -6.59 -10.03 13.23
C ALA A 94 -5.92 -10.25 14.60
N GLN A 95 -5.11 -9.29 15.06
CA GLN A 95 -4.51 -9.34 16.40
C GLN A 95 -5.58 -9.32 17.51
N TYR A 96 -6.65 -8.53 17.34
CA TYR A 96 -7.80 -8.53 18.26
C TYR A 96 -8.46 -9.91 18.31
N ALA A 97 -8.66 -10.56 17.16
CA ALA A 97 -9.28 -11.88 17.11
C ALA A 97 -8.46 -12.97 17.83
N VAL A 98 -7.14 -12.90 17.76
CA VAL A 98 -6.26 -13.81 18.51
C VAL A 98 -6.27 -13.51 20.02
N THR A 99 -6.32 -12.23 20.39
CA THR A 99 -6.23 -11.79 21.79
C THR A 99 -7.55 -11.98 22.54
N PHE A 100 -8.70 -11.78 21.86
CA PHE A 100 -10.04 -11.89 22.42
C PHE A 100 -10.96 -12.79 21.57
N PRO A 101 -10.62 -14.08 21.38
CA PRO A 101 -11.30 -14.97 20.42
C PRO A 101 -12.80 -15.16 20.68
N GLU A 102 -13.23 -15.06 21.94
CA GLU A 102 -14.65 -15.19 22.32
C GLU A 102 -15.47 -13.91 22.04
N ARG A 103 -14.80 -12.80 21.75
CA ARG A 103 -15.39 -11.46 21.51
C ARG A 103 -15.53 -11.11 20.04
N VAL A 104 -15.19 -12.04 19.15
CA VAL A 104 -15.25 -11.87 17.70
C VAL A 104 -16.64 -12.21 17.17
N GLY A 105 -17.26 -11.26 16.48
CA GLY A 105 -18.49 -11.43 15.69
C GLY A 105 -18.17 -11.74 14.23
N HIS A 106 -18.66 -10.89 13.32
CA HIS A 106 -18.41 -11.01 11.87
C HIS A 106 -17.27 -10.08 11.48
N PHE A 107 -16.14 -10.66 11.07
CA PHE A 107 -14.98 -9.91 10.61
C PHE A 107 -14.85 -10.10 9.09
N ALA A 108 -15.04 -9.01 8.35
CA ALA A 108 -14.66 -8.94 6.95
C ALA A 108 -13.41 -8.08 6.85
N LEU A 109 -12.35 -8.63 6.27
CA LEU A 109 -11.05 -7.99 6.24
C LEU A 109 -10.55 -7.89 4.79
N ASP A 110 -10.31 -6.68 4.33
CA ASP A 110 -10.06 -6.30 2.95
C ASP A 110 -8.66 -5.68 2.81
N ALA A 111 -7.94 -5.95 1.73
CA ALA A 111 -6.55 -5.49 1.52
C ALA A 111 -5.62 -5.85 2.71
N VAL A 112 -5.35 -7.14 2.90
CA VAL A 112 -4.78 -7.67 4.15
C VAL A 112 -3.27 -7.43 4.26
N VAL A 113 -2.85 -6.71 5.32
CA VAL A 113 -1.45 -6.62 5.76
C VAL A 113 -1.08 -7.85 6.57
N SER A 114 -0.15 -8.66 6.10
CA SER A 114 0.14 -9.96 6.71
C SER A 114 0.92 -9.87 8.04
N HIS A 115 0.52 -10.68 9.02
CA HIS A 115 1.38 -11.04 10.15
C HIS A 115 2.34 -12.16 9.74
N GLY A 116 3.64 -12.02 10.02
CA GLY A 116 4.62 -13.09 9.85
C GLY A 116 5.00 -13.47 8.41
N ILE A 117 4.76 -12.58 7.45
CA ILE A 117 5.44 -12.66 6.15
C ILE A 117 6.91 -12.23 6.34
N SER A 118 7.84 -12.84 5.60
CA SER A 118 9.23 -12.39 5.64
C SER A 118 9.38 -11.03 4.96
N ILE A 119 10.36 -10.24 5.39
CA ILE A 119 10.60 -8.93 4.80
C ILE A 119 11.02 -9.04 3.33
N GLU A 120 11.77 -10.08 2.95
CA GLU A 120 12.17 -10.33 1.56
C GLU A 120 10.95 -10.55 0.67
N ASN A 121 9.97 -11.33 1.13
CA ASN A 121 8.73 -11.53 0.39
C ASN A 121 7.90 -10.25 0.34
N GLN A 122 7.84 -9.49 1.45
CA GLN A 122 7.13 -8.21 1.48
C GLN A 122 7.67 -7.24 0.42
N VAL A 123 9.00 -7.01 0.42
CA VAL A 123 9.60 -6.06 -0.53
C VAL A 123 9.50 -6.56 -1.97
N ALA A 124 9.57 -7.87 -2.22
CA ALA A 124 9.32 -8.42 -3.54
C ALA A 124 7.87 -8.21 -3.98
N TYR A 125 6.90 -8.44 -3.10
CA TYR A 125 5.47 -8.28 -3.39
C TYR A 125 5.09 -6.82 -3.66
N ASP A 126 5.67 -5.85 -2.96
CA ASP A 126 5.47 -4.42 -3.26
C ASP A 126 5.81 -4.08 -4.72
N LEU A 127 6.93 -4.59 -5.24
CA LEU A 127 7.35 -4.31 -6.62
C LEU A 127 6.55 -5.14 -7.63
N ILE A 128 6.17 -6.36 -7.29
CA ILE A 128 5.31 -7.20 -8.15
C ILE A 128 3.95 -6.53 -8.33
N SER A 129 3.33 -6.01 -7.26
CA SER A 129 2.00 -5.40 -7.32
C SER A 129 2.01 -4.10 -8.12
N VAL A 130 2.99 -3.22 -7.89
CA VAL A 130 3.10 -1.94 -8.62
C VAL A 130 3.39 -2.18 -10.11
N ASN A 131 4.27 -3.13 -10.45
CA ASN A 131 4.50 -3.50 -11.85
C ASN A 131 3.23 -4.04 -12.51
N ARG A 132 2.45 -4.83 -11.78
CA ARG A 132 1.16 -5.34 -12.27
C ARG A 132 0.13 -4.22 -12.46
N ALA A 133 0.08 -3.24 -11.57
CA ALA A 133 -0.78 -2.06 -11.73
C ALA A 133 -0.39 -1.20 -12.94
N LEU A 134 0.91 -1.11 -13.27
CA LEU A 134 1.35 -0.47 -14.52
C LEU A 134 0.87 -1.24 -15.76
N LEU A 135 0.92 -2.57 -15.75
CA LEU A 135 0.33 -3.39 -16.81
C LEU A 135 -1.19 -3.18 -16.91
N ARG A 136 -1.84 -2.94 -15.76
CA ARG A 136 -3.27 -2.69 -15.70
C ARG A 136 -3.66 -1.36 -16.34
N ALA A 137 -2.90 -0.30 -16.08
CA ALA A 137 -3.03 0.97 -16.79
C ALA A 137 -2.81 0.81 -18.31
N ASP A 138 -1.90 -0.06 -18.73
CA ASP A 138 -1.67 -0.35 -20.16
C ASP A 138 -2.86 -1.06 -20.79
N ALA A 139 -3.43 -2.07 -20.12
CA ALA A 139 -4.65 -2.73 -20.55
C ALA A 139 -5.81 -1.73 -20.70
N TYR A 140 -5.97 -0.81 -19.73
CA TYR A 140 -6.94 0.27 -19.83
C TYR A 140 -6.69 1.14 -21.07
N CYS A 141 -5.45 1.57 -21.30
CA CYS A 141 -5.10 2.36 -22.48
C CYS A 141 -5.44 1.65 -23.80
N GLN A 142 -5.12 0.35 -23.93
CA GLN A 142 -5.37 -0.41 -25.15
C GLN A 142 -6.87 -0.56 -25.47
N ASP A 143 -7.70 -0.70 -24.44
CA ASP A 143 -9.15 -0.87 -24.60
C ASP A 143 -9.91 0.46 -24.83
N HIS A 144 -9.28 1.61 -24.54
CA HIS A 144 -9.92 2.92 -24.59
C HIS A 144 -9.39 3.80 -25.72
N ALA A 145 -10.25 4.09 -26.70
CA ALA A 145 -9.90 4.90 -27.87
C ALA A 145 -9.31 6.29 -27.53
N THR A 146 -9.66 6.85 -26.37
CA THR A 146 -9.18 8.14 -25.86
C THR A 146 -7.77 8.09 -25.28
N CYS A 147 -7.13 6.93 -25.19
CA CYS A 147 -5.79 6.84 -24.64
C CYS A 147 -4.81 7.74 -25.43
N PRO A 148 -4.05 8.63 -24.74
CA PRO A 148 -3.19 9.61 -25.41
C PRO A 148 -2.03 8.97 -26.18
N PHE A 149 -1.70 7.71 -25.90
CA PHE A 149 -0.62 7.01 -26.58
C PHE A 149 -1.00 6.36 -27.91
N HIS A 150 -2.28 6.31 -28.26
CA HIS A 150 -2.73 5.84 -29.56
C HIS A 150 -2.11 6.71 -30.68
N GLY A 151 -1.29 6.08 -31.53
CA GLY A 151 -0.59 6.74 -32.64
C GLY A 151 0.72 7.44 -32.26
N ILE A 152 1.12 7.42 -30.99
CA ILE A 152 2.44 7.91 -30.53
C ILE A 152 3.47 6.78 -30.56
N VAL A 153 3.11 5.60 -30.04
CA VAL A 153 4.00 4.44 -29.97
C VAL A 153 3.69 3.47 -31.13
N PRO A 154 4.68 3.04 -31.93
CA PRO A 154 4.44 2.20 -33.11
C PRO A 154 3.98 0.76 -32.82
N ASP A 155 4.36 0.21 -31.67
CA ASP A 155 3.94 -1.12 -31.20
C ASP A 155 2.92 -0.94 -30.07
N LEU A 156 1.74 -1.53 -30.25
CA LEU A 156 0.66 -1.49 -29.24
C LEU A 156 0.88 -2.54 -28.15
N THR A 157 1.81 -3.48 -28.35
CA THR A 157 2.14 -4.50 -27.37
C THR A 157 3.08 -3.90 -26.33
N TYR A 158 2.59 -3.73 -25.10
CA TYR A 158 3.34 -3.13 -23.98
C TYR A 158 3.70 -1.66 -24.19
N LEU A 159 2.69 -0.84 -24.48
CA LEU A 159 2.85 0.53 -24.90
C LEU A 159 3.33 1.44 -23.75
N LEU A 160 2.72 1.35 -22.55
CA LEU A 160 3.11 2.16 -21.40
C LEU A 160 4.45 1.75 -20.82
N GLN A 161 4.82 0.48 -20.89
CA GLN A 161 6.09 0.00 -20.34
C GLN A 161 7.26 0.57 -21.16
N GLN A 162 7.12 0.62 -22.48
CA GLN A 162 8.10 1.26 -23.35
C GLN A 162 8.17 2.77 -23.12
N ALA A 163 7.02 3.44 -23.01
CA ALA A 163 6.94 4.87 -22.71
C ALA A 163 7.60 5.19 -21.36
N TRP A 164 7.30 4.40 -20.33
CA TRP A 164 7.84 4.53 -18.98
C TRP A 164 9.37 4.41 -18.96
N LEU A 165 9.93 3.36 -19.58
CA LEU A 165 11.39 3.18 -19.63
C LEU A 165 12.07 4.32 -20.41
N TYR A 166 11.41 4.87 -21.42
CA TYR A 166 11.91 6.05 -22.14
C TYR A 166 11.90 7.31 -21.27
N ILE A 167 10.83 7.55 -20.50
CA ILE A 167 10.74 8.66 -19.55
C ILE A 167 11.85 8.56 -18.49
N LEU A 168 12.06 7.37 -17.92
CA LEU A 168 13.13 7.13 -16.96
C LEU A 168 14.51 7.43 -17.56
N ALA A 169 14.78 6.98 -18.79
CA ALA A 169 16.04 7.28 -19.47
C ALA A 169 16.25 8.78 -19.70
N GLN A 170 15.18 9.54 -19.98
CA GLN A 170 15.26 11.00 -20.09
C GLN A 170 15.59 11.67 -18.75
N ALA A 171 14.97 11.20 -17.65
CA ALA A 171 15.24 11.69 -16.30
C ALA A 171 16.68 11.40 -15.85
N GLU A 172 17.17 10.19 -16.11
CA GLU A 172 18.55 9.77 -15.80
C GLU A 172 19.60 10.57 -16.57
N ASN A 173 19.30 10.95 -17.81
CA ASN A 173 20.16 11.81 -18.62
C ASN A 173 20.02 13.31 -18.30
N GLY A 174 19.17 13.69 -17.33
CA GLY A 174 18.93 15.09 -16.97
C GLY A 174 18.23 15.90 -18.07
N THR A 175 17.47 15.24 -18.94
CA THR A 175 16.76 15.87 -20.07
C THR A 175 15.27 16.06 -19.82
N LEU A 176 14.70 15.33 -18.86
CA LEU A 176 13.30 15.49 -18.46
C LEU A 176 13.14 16.75 -17.63
N ILE A 177 12.26 17.65 -18.06
CA ILE A 177 12.00 18.94 -17.40
C ILE A 177 10.56 19.02 -16.93
N ALA A 178 10.28 19.94 -16.01
CA ALA A 178 8.92 20.33 -15.67
C ALA A 178 8.68 21.79 -16.01
N CYS A 179 7.70 22.02 -16.87
CA CYS A 179 7.24 23.33 -17.29
C CYS A 179 5.78 23.53 -16.89
N ASP A 180 5.51 24.57 -16.11
CA ASP A 180 4.13 25.01 -15.85
C ASP A 180 3.43 25.27 -17.19
N THR A 181 2.32 24.58 -17.41
CA THR A 181 1.50 24.69 -18.62
C THR A 181 0.93 26.11 -18.81
N ASN A 182 0.90 26.92 -17.74
CA ASN A 182 0.46 28.33 -17.75
C ASN A 182 1.59 29.36 -17.81
N ALA A 183 2.86 28.96 -17.72
CA ALA A 183 4.01 29.86 -17.73
C ALA A 183 5.11 29.36 -18.67
N THR A 184 5.04 29.75 -19.94
CA THR A 184 6.03 29.43 -21.00
C THR A 184 7.45 29.98 -20.76
N THR A 185 7.75 30.51 -19.55
CA THR A 185 9.00 31.23 -19.25
C THR A 185 9.72 30.75 -17.98
N SER A 186 9.26 29.71 -17.28
CA SER A 186 9.94 29.16 -16.09
C SER A 186 10.08 27.63 -16.12
N CYS A 187 10.69 27.10 -17.18
CA CYS A 187 11.18 25.73 -17.21
C CYS A 187 12.61 25.72 -16.67
N ASN A 188 12.83 25.45 -15.37
CA ASN A 188 14.19 25.49 -14.84
C ASN A 188 14.51 24.42 -13.79
N ASN A 189 13.84 23.27 -13.82
CA ASN A 189 14.20 22.12 -13.02
C ASN A 189 14.26 20.85 -13.90
N THR A 190 15.38 20.14 -13.87
CA THR A 190 15.46 18.75 -14.32
C THR A 190 14.78 17.88 -13.27
N VAL A 191 13.89 16.99 -13.67
CA VAL A 191 13.21 16.09 -12.74
C VAL A 191 14.02 14.78 -12.60
N PRO A 192 14.51 14.44 -11.40
CA PRO A 192 15.29 13.23 -11.20
C PRO A 192 14.42 11.97 -11.29
N ALA A 193 15.02 10.85 -11.70
CA ALA A 193 14.31 9.60 -11.91
C ALA A 193 13.52 9.11 -10.68
N TRP A 194 14.08 9.27 -9.47
CA TRP A 194 13.43 8.83 -8.23
C TRP A 194 12.11 9.57 -7.96
N GLU A 195 11.99 10.84 -8.37
CA GLU A 195 10.78 11.64 -8.13
C GLU A 195 9.64 11.18 -9.05
N ILE A 196 9.97 10.86 -10.32
CA ILE A 196 9.03 10.27 -11.27
C ILE A 196 8.61 8.87 -10.84
N GLN A 197 9.56 8.04 -10.38
CA GLN A 197 9.32 6.72 -9.81
C GLN A 197 8.37 6.76 -8.61
N ALA A 198 8.66 7.60 -7.62
CA ALA A 198 7.84 7.78 -6.43
C ALA A 198 6.43 8.26 -6.77
N THR A 199 6.32 9.20 -7.71
CA THR A 199 5.02 9.76 -8.10
C THR A 199 4.18 8.75 -8.88
N LEU A 200 4.77 8.01 -9.84
CA LEU A 200 4.04 6.96 -10.55
C LEU A 200 3.56 5.88 -9.58
N ALA A 201 4.43 5.39 -8.70
CA ALA A 201 4.06 4.39 -7.70
C ALA A 201 2.92 4.88 -6.81
N GLY A 202 3.00 6.13 -6.33
CA GLY A 202 1.96 6.76 -5.53
C GLY A 202 0.63 6.91 -6.28
N ALA A 203 0.65 7.23 -7.57
CA ALA A 203 -0.55 7.35 -8.39
C ALA A 203 -1.22 6.00 -8.71
N LEU A 204 -0.44 4.92 -8.75
CA LEU A 204 -0.96 3.54 -8.91
C LEU A 204 -1.53 2.96 -7.60
N MET A 205 -1.20 3.55 -6.45
CA MET A 205 -1.70 3.16 -5.13
C MET A 205 -3.04 3.84 -4.82
N GLY A 206 -3.82 3.27 -3.88
CA GLY A 206 -5.11 3.81 -3.51
C GLY A 206 -6.16 3.46 -4.56
N GLN A 207 -6.82 4.47 -5.13
CA GLN A 207 -7.78 4.30 -6.21
C GLN A 207 -7.18 4.94 -7.47
N PRO A 208 -6.46 4.18 -8.31
CA PRO A 208 -5.72 4.74 -9.43
C PRO A 208 -6.65 5.35 -10.47
N ASP A 209 -6.31 6.56 -10.90
CA ASP A 209 -7.02 7.27 -11.97
C ASP A 209 -6.25 7.10 -13.27
N PHE A 210 -6.59 6.06 -14.03
CA PHE A 210 -5.85 5.74 -15.26
C PHE A 210 -5.87 6.88 -16.29
N PRO A 211 -6.99 7.58 -16.58
CA PRO A 211 -6.96 8.75 -17.47
C PRO A 211 -5.91 9.79 -17.06
N THR A 212 -5.86 10.18 -15.78
CA THR A 212 -4.90 11.18 -15.27
C THR A 212 -3.46 10.67 -15.34
N ILE A 213 -3.23 9.41 -14.97
CA ILE A 213 -1.91 8.76 -15.04
C ILE A 213 -1.42 8.72 -16.49
N LEU A 214 -2.29 8.37 -17.44
CA LEU A 214 -1.98 8.29 -18.87
C LEU A 214 -1.66 9.67 -19.45
N GLU A 215 -2.39 10.71 -19.05
CA GLU A 215 -2.10 12.09 -19.44
C GLU A 215 -0.72 12.54 -18.93
N ALA A 216 -0.43 12.28 -17.65
CA ALA A 216 0.86 12.58 -17.05
C ALA A 216 2.01 11.85 -17.77
N LEU A 217 1.86 10.54 -18.01
CA LEU A 217 2.83 9.74 -18.75
C LEU A 217 3.03 10.26 -20.17
N ALA A 218 1.96 10.63 -20.89
CA ALA A 218 2.07 11.17 -22.26
C ALA A 218 2.79 12.52 -22.29
N ALA A 219 2.51 13.40 -21.33
CA ALA A 219 3.21 14.68 -21.19
C ALA A 219 4.71 14.48 -20.89
N ALA A 220 5.04 13.57 -19.96
CA ALA A 220 6.41 13.25 -19.62
C ALA A 220 7.15 12.57 -20.78
N TYR A 221 6.47 11.71 -21.54
CA TYR A 221 7.00 11.11 -22.76
C TYR A 221 7.40 12.18 -23.78
N ALA A 222 6.60 13.25 -23.90
CA ALA A 222 6.90 14.42 -24.71
C ALA A 222 7.96 15.37 -24.10
N GLY A 223 8.54 15.02 -22.95
CA GLY A 223 9.62 15.75 -22.29
C GLY A 223 9.18 16.71 -21.18
N ASN A 224 7.88 16.77 -20.84
CA ASN A 224 7.36 17.63 -19.77
C ASN A 224 6.71 16.83 -18.64
N ALA A 225 7.42 16.70 -17.51
CA ALA A 225 6.96 16.01 -16.32
C ALA A 225 6.23 16.92 -15.31
N ALA A 226 5.73 18.10 -15.72
CA ALA A 226 5.01 18.98 -14.79
C ALA A 226 3.80 18.33 -14.11
N LEU A 227 3.11 17.40 -14.78
CA LEU A 227 1.99 16.65 -14.19
C LEU A 227 2.44 15.60 -13.15
N PHE A 228 3.72 15.24 -13.14
CA PHE A 228 4.31 14.44 -12.05
C PHE A 228 4.75 15.32 -10.87
N LEU A 229 4.83 16.64 -11.04
CA LEU A 229 5.22 17.56 -9.97
C LEU A 229 3.96 18.13 -9.30
N GLY A 230 3.58 17.55 -8.15
CA GLY A 230 2.32 17.94 -7.51
C GLY A 230 2.09 17.36 -6.12
N GLY A 231 3.15 17.08 -5.37
CA GLY A 231 3.03 16.56 -4.02
C GLY A 231 2.14 17.45 -3.15
N GLY A 232 1.14 16.85 -2.49
CA GLY A 232 0.33 17.53 -1.49
C GLY A 232 1.21 18.08 -0.37
N SER A 233 0.74 19.13 0.33
CA SER A 233 1.42 19.60 1.53
C SER A 233 1.46 18.47 2.57
N LEU A 234 2.65 18.15 3.08
CA LEU A 234 2.80 17.19 4.15
C LEU A 234 1.96 17.65 5.35
N THR A 235 1.13 16.75 5.86
CA THR A 235 0.28 17.00 7.04
C THR A 235 0.74 16.14 8.20
N LEU A 236 0.38 16.55 9.42
CA LEU A 236 0.65 15.74 10.61
C LEU A 236 0.00 14.35 10.52
N ASP A 237 -1.22 14.30 9.98
CA ASP A 237 -1.98 13.06 9.80
C ASP A 237 -1.31 12.09 8.80
N ALA A 238 -0.47 12.58 7.88
CA ALA A 238 0.29 11.69 7.00
C ALA A 238 1.47 11.00 7.71
N THR A 239 1.86 11.46 8.91
CA THR A 239 3.07 11.01 9.60
C THR A 239 2.82 9.97 10.69
N TRP A 240 1.59 9.85 11.20
CA TRP A 240 1.32 9.02 12.37
C TRP A 240 1.60 7.53 12.10
N GLY A 241 1.40 7.09 10.85
CA GLY A 241 1.63 5.71 10.43
C GLY A 241 3.07 5.25 10.63
N LEU A 242 4.05 6.17 10.56
CA LEU A 242 5.46 5.85 10.84
C LEU A 242 5.64 5.32 12.27
N VAL A 243 4.98 5.96 13.23
CA VAL A 243 5.08 5.58 14.64
C VAL A 243 4.41 4.23 14.87
N GLU A 244 3.23 3.98 14.33
CA GLU A 244 2.57 2.68 14.52
C GLU A 244 3.35 1.54 13.85
N ILE A 245 3.78 1.71 12.59
CA ILE A 245 4.52 0.70 11.85
C ILE A 245 5.79 0.29 12.62
N CYS A 246 6.55 1.24 13.15
CA CYS A 246 7.77 0.92 13.90
C CYS A 246 7.50 0.31 15.29
N ASN A 247 6.31 0.49 15.88
CA ASN A 247 5.92 -0.25 17.08
C ASN A 247 5.50 -1.70 16.79
N ASP A 248 5.11 -2.00 15.56
CA ASP A 248 4.53 -3.29 15.19
C ASP A 248 5.48 -4.19 14.39
N HIS A 249 6.40 -3.60 13.65
CA HIS A 249 7.31 -4.29 12.75
C HIS A 249 8.76 -4.15 13.23
N PRO A 250 9.37 -5.20 13.79
CA PRO A 250 10.74 -5.13 14.26
C PRO A 250 11.74 -5.09 13.10
N VAL A 251 12.87 -4.42 13.33
CA VAL A 251 14.01 -4.40 12.41
C VAL A 251 15.17 -5.16 13.05
N ALA A 252 15.25 -6.46 12.74
CA ALA A 252 16.22 -7.37 13.38
C ALA A 252 17.66 -7.10 12.95
N ASP A 253 17.89 -6.77 11.67
CA ASP A 253 19.20 -6.41 11.13
C ASP A 253 19.14 -4.99 10.56
N LYS A 254 19.87 -4.08 11.20
CA LYS A 254 19.90 -2.64 10.88
C LYS A 254 21.11 -2.24 10.04
N SER A 255 21.84 -3.22 9.50
CA SER A 255 23.07 -2.95 8.76
C SER A 255 22.78 -2.49 7.33
N PHE A 256 23.68 -1.67 6.79
CA PHE A 256 23.67 -1.32 5.36
C PHE A 256 23.71 -2.57 4.46
N ALA A 257 24.39 -3.63 4.88
CA ALA A 257 24.46 -4.88 4.14
C ALA A 257 23.09 -5.56 4.00
N HIS A 258 22.29 -5.60 5.07
CA HIS A 258 20.93 -6.13 5.03
C HIS A 258 20.00 -5.24 4.21
N TYR A 259 20.06 -3.92 4.40
CA TYR A 259 19.31 -2.98 3.58
C TYR A 259 19.60 -3.17 2.08
N LYS A 260 20.88 -3.28 1.71
CA LYS A 260 21.28 -3.55 0.33
C LYS A 260 20.75 -4.89 -0.18
N HIS A 261 20.74 -5.92 0.66
CA HIS A 261 20.13 -7.20 0.31
C HIS A 261 18.63 -7.05 -0.02
N LEU A 262 17.87 -6.27 0.74
CA LEU A 262 16.45 -6.02 0.45
C LEU A 262 16.26 -5.27 -0.88
N ILE A 263 17.13 -4.30 -1.18
CA ILE A 263 17.15 -3.61 -2.48
C ILE A 263 17.42 -4.61 -3.62
N ASP A 264 18.37 -5.52 -3.46
CA ASP A 264 18.69 -6.54 -4.47
C ASP A 264 17.52 -7.51 -4.69
N VAL A 265 16.83 -7.92 -3.62
CA VAL A 265 15.61 -8.75 -3.69
C VAL A 265 14.50 -8.04 -4.46
N ALA A 266 14.17 -6.81 -4.06
CA ALA A 266 13.14 -6.01 -4.73
C ALA A 266 13.48 -5.77 -6.21
N SER A 267 14.72 -5.39 -6.51
CA SER A 267 15.18 -5.13 -7.88
C SER A 267 15.14 -6.37 -8.77
N SER A 268 15.30 -7.57 -8.20
CA SER A 268 15.26 -8.82 -8.96
C SER A 268 13.89 -9.16 -9.56
N VAL A 269 12.82 -8.59 -9.00
CA VAL A 269 11.44 -8.75 -9.49
C VAL A 269 10.88 -7.47 -10.13
N ASP A 270 11.59 -6.36 -10.02
CA ASP A 270 11.16 -5.06 -10.52
C ASP A 270 11.41 -4.90 -12.03
N THR A 271 10.49 -5.43 -12.83
CA THR A 271 10.65 -5.50 -14.30
C THR A 271 10.67 -4.12 -14.95
N TYR A 272 9.95 -3.14 -14.39
CA TYR A 272 9.83 -1.81 -14.98
C TYR A 272 10.62 -0.74 -14.23
N ARG A 273 11.49 -1.12 -13.30
CA ARG A 273 12.35 -0.19 -12.56
C ARG A 273 11.54 0.89 -11.86
N VAL A 274 10.40 0.53 -11.26
CA VAL A 274 9.62 1.50 -10.47
C VAL A 274 10.36 1.83 -9.18
N ASN A 275 11.08 0.88 -8.59
CA ASN A 275 12.01 1.08 -7.48
C ASN A 275 11.39 1.79 -6.26
N GLN A 276 10.15 1.43 -5.91
CA GLN A 276 9.42 1.95 -4.75
C GLN A 276 8.83 0.78 -3.95
N SER A 277 9.33 0.56 -2.73
CA SER A 277 8.81 -0.44 -1.79
C SER A 277 8.48 0.20 -0.44
N ALA A 278 7.23 0.03 -0.01
CA ALA A 278 6.79 0.44 1.32
C ALA A 278 7.54 -0.35 2.41
N GLY A 279 7.83 -1.64 2.19
CA GLY A 279 8.61 -2.48 3.08
C GLY A 279 10.04 -1.98 3.28
N ILE A 280 10.77 -1.64 2.20
CA ILE A 280 12.13 -1.08 2.28
C ILE A 280 12.10 0.26 3.02
N GLN A 281 11.17 1.14 2.66
CA GLN A 281 11.00 2.44 3.30
C GLN A 281 10.73 2.30 4.81
N ALA A 282 9.84 1.37 5.20
CA ALA A 282 9.55 1.09 6.59
C ALA A 282 10.79 0.56 7.34
N GLN A 283 11.53 -0.40 6.78
CA GLN A 283 12.75 -0.93 7.42
C GLN A 283 13.82 0.15 7.58
N LEU A 284 14.04 0.98 6.56
CA LEU A 284 14.97 2.11 6.59
C LEU A 284 14.63 3.08 7.72
N ILE A 285 13.37 3.54 7.81
CA ILE A 285 12.96 4.49 8.84
C ILE A 285 13.00 3.81 10.22
N CYS A 286 12.37 2.64 10.38
CA CYS A 286 12.22 1.98 11.67
C CYS A 286 13.53 1.44 12.25
N ALA A 287 14.59 1.29 11.46
CA ALA A 287 15.92 0.99 11.99
C ALA A 287 16.38 2.02 13.04
N ALA A 288 15.96 3.29 12.91
CA ALA A 288 16.25 4.36 13.85
C ALA A 288 15.27 4.48 15.03
N TRP A 289 14.33 3.53 15.19
CA TRP A 289 13.35 3.55 16.26
C TRP A 289 14.03 3.56 17.65
N PRO A 290 13.68 4.50 18.55
CA PRO A 290 14.46 4.74 19.77
C PRO A 290 14.06 3.85 20.96
N TYR A 291 13.04 2.99 20.81
CA TYR A 291 12.57 2.11 21.87
C TYR A 291 12.97 0.65 21.61
N ALA A 292 12.66 -0.22 22.58
CA ALA A 292 12.88 -1.64 22.41
C ALA A 292 12.08 -2.17 21.22
N GLU A 293 12.74 -2.97 20.38
CA GLU A 293 12.12 -3.63 19.24
C GLU A 293 10.90 -4.46 19.69
N PRO A 294 9.79 -4.42 18.94
CA PRO A 294 8.68 -5.32 19.20
C PRO A 294 9.07 -6.78 18.99
N ALA A 295 8.22 -7.69 19.48
CA ALA A 295 8.41 -9.11 19.18
C ALA A 295 8.29 -9.34 17.67
N ALA A 296 9.02 -10.35 17.17
CA ALA A 296 8.94 -10.78 15.78
C ALA A 296 7.46 -10.99 15.38
N SER A 297 7.06 -10.42 14.24
CA SER A 297 5.77 -10.72 13.63
C SER A 297 5.77 -12.19 13.23
N THR A 298 4.87 -12.99 13.79
CA THR A 298 4.73 -14.42 13.52
C THR A 298 3.34 -14.70 12.97
N PRO A 299 3.17 -15.72 12.11
CA PRO A 299 1.85 -16.05 11.57
C PRO A 299 0.83 -16.28 12.68
N LEU A 300 -0.31 -15.61 12.58
CA LEU A 300 -1.38 -15.74 13.57
C LEU A 300 -2.14 -17.06 13.40
N GLN A 301 -2.88 -17.45 14.44
CA GLN A 301 -3.80 -18.58 14.41
C GLN A 301 -5.24 -18.06 14.54
N LEU A 302 -5.86 -17.73 13.41
CA LEU A 302 -7.22 -17.20 13.36
C LEU A 302 -8.22 -18.36 13.41
N THR A 303 -8.84 -18.55 14.57
CA THR A 303 -9.68 -19.74 14.84
C THR A 303 -11.16 -19.53 14.50
N GLN A 304 -11.59 -18.28 14.32
CA GLN A 304 -12.93 -17.87 13.91
C GLN A 304 -13.07 -17.88 12.39
N THR A 305 -14.29 -18.09 11.91
CA THR A 305 -14.65 -17.90 10.50
C THR A 305 -14.75 -16.41 10.19
N MET A 306 -14.00 -15.97 9.18
CA MET A 306 -13.97 -14.61 8.68
C MET A 306 -14.17 -14.59 7.16
N LEU A 307 -14.31 -13.40 6.59
CA LEU A 307 -14.24 -13.17 5.15
C LEU A 307 -13.00 -12.36 4.84
N LEU A 308 -12.08 -12.88 4.04
CA LEU A 308 -10.94 -12.13 3.52
C LEU A 308 -11.27 -11.64 2.12
N VAL A 309 -10.85 -10.41 1.80
CA VAL A 309 -11.12 -9.75 0.52
C VAL A 309 -9.82 -9.13 0.00
N THR A 310 -9.60 -9.21 -1.31
CA THR A 310 -8.44 -8.60 -1.99
C THR A 310 -8.77 -8.35 -3.45
N ALA A 311 -8.01 -7.50 -4.12
CA ALA A 311 -8.07 -7.34 -5.57
C ALA A 311 -6.77 -7.83 -6.25
N ASP A 312 -6.88 -8.39 -7.46
CA ASP A 312 -5.76 -8.98 -8.20
C ASP A 312 -4.63 -7.97 -8.49
N PHE A 313 -4.98 -6.73 -8.81
CA PHE A 313 -4.09 -5.70 -9.35
C PHE A 313 -3.83 -4.55 -8.37
N GLU A 314 -4.21 -4.72 -7.11
CA GLU A 314 -4.01 -3.72 -6.06
C GLU A 314 -2.53 -3.44 -5.81
N ALA A 315 -2.10 -2.19 -6.06
CA ALA A 315 -0.71 -1.79 -5.86
C ALA A 315 -0.35 -1.51 -4.39
N SER A 316 -1.32 -1.05 -3.60
CA SER A 316 -1.09 -0.64 -2.20
C SER A 316 -0.73 -1.79 -1.28
N ILE A 317 -1.47 -2.90 -1.37
CA ILE A 317 -1.23 -4.13 -0.61
C ILE A 317 -1.35 -5.29 -1.59
N ALA A 318 -0.21 -5.89 -1.92
CA ALA A 318 -0.15 -7.01 -2.85
C ALA A 318 -1.09 -8.15 -2.43
N THR A 319 -1.87 -8.65 -3.40
CA THR A 319 -2.88 -9.69 -3.19
C THR A 319 -2.32 -11.00 -2.62
N GLU A 320 -1.03 -11.23 -2.82
CA GLU A 320 -0.24 -12.31 -2.26
C GLU A 320 -0.23 -12.30 -0.73
N GLN A 321 -0.26 -11.14 -0.09
CA GLN A 321 -0.34 -11.04 1.37
C GLN A 321 -1.67 -11.59 1.90
N THR A 322 -2.78 -11.21 1.28
CA THR A 322 -4.11 -11.75 1.63
C THR A 322 -4.15 -13.25 1.42
N THR A 323 -3.57 -13.73 0.31
CA THR A 323 -3.50 -15.17 0.00
C THR A 323 -2.69 -15.91 1.05
N PHE A 324 -1.52 -15.41 1.42
CA PHE A 324 -0.67 -16.00 2.44
C PHE A 324 -1.42 -16.12 3.78
N VAL A 325 -2.08 -15.05 4.24
CA VAL A 325 -2.88 -15.09 5.49
C VAL A 325 -4.01 -16.10 5.37
N TRP A 326 -4.77 -16.08 4.28
CA TRP A 326 -5.90 -16.98 4.09
C TRP A 326 -5.46 -18.46 4.13
N GLU A 327 -4.39 -18.78 3.39
CA GLU A 327 -3.89 -20.15 3.27
C GLU A 327 -3.17 -20.65 4.52
N THR A 328 -2.52 -19.77 5.31
CA THR A 328 -1.65 -20.18 6.43
C THR A 328 -2.17 -19.83 7.83
N GLN A 329 -3.12 -18.90 7.96
CA GLN A 329 -3.56 -18.35 9.25
C GLN A 329 -5.07 -18.45 9.46
N ALA A 330 -5.86 -18.41 8.39
CA ALA A 330 -7.33 -18.28 8.43
C ALA A 330 -8.08 -19.45 7.76
N HIS A 331 -7.69 -20.70 8.02
CA HIS A 331 -8.17 -21.88 7.29
C HIS A 331 -9.70 -22.14 7.31
N LYS A 332 -10.45 -21.50 8.20
CA LYS A 332 -11.92 -21.63 8.29
C LYS A 332 -12.67 -20.49 7.58
N SER A 333 -11.94 -19.59 6.94
CA SER A 333 -12.46 -18.37 6.34
C SER A 333 -12.65 -18.52 4.84
N GLY A 334 -13.56 -17.73 4.27
CA GLY A 334 -13.70 -17.60 2.82
C GLY A 334 -12.75 -16.52 2.29
N LEU A 335 -12.40 -16.61 1.01
CA LEU A 335 -11.64 -15.59 0.29
C LEU A 335 -12.46 -15.07 -0.89
N VAL A 336 -12.53 -13.74 -1.02
CA VAL A 336 -13.10 -13.05 -2.17
C VAL A 336 -11.98 -12.34 -2.90
N VAL A 337 -11.76 -12.70 -4.15
CA VAL A 337 -10.80 -12.03 -5.03
C VAL A 337 -11.57 -11.22 -6.05
N ARG A 338 -11.48 -9.89 -5.97
CA ARG A 338 -11.95 -8.98 -7.02
C ARG A 338 -10.93 -8.97 -8.15
N HIS A 339 -11.40 -9.05 -9.39
CA HIS A 339 -10.57 -8.87 -10.58
C HIS A 339 -10.56 -7.38 -10.92
N GLY A 340 -9.63 -6.64 -10.32
CA GLY A 340 -9.58 -5.16 -10.33
C GLY A 340 -8.35 -4.62 -9.61
N ASP A 341 -8.21 -3.29 -9.55
CA ASP A 341 -6.98 -2.59 -9.13
C ASP A 341 -7.07 -1.68 -7.91
N ASP A 342 -8.26 -1.25 -7.48
CA ASP A 342 -8.32 -0.33 -6.32
C ASP A 342 -7.88 -0.97 -5.01
N HIS A 343 -7.39 -0.13 -4.12
CA HIS A 343 -7.17 -0.44 -2.73
C HIS A 343 -8.51 -0.50 -2.00
N VAL A 344 -8.79 -1.66 -1.39
CA VAL A 344 -10.02 -1.92 -0.60
C VAL A 344 -11.27 -1.94 -1.48
N SER A 345 -11.91 -3.09 -1.56
CA SER A 345 -13.13 -3.24 -2.34
C SER A 345 -14.33 -2.53 -1.72
N PHE A 346 -14.47 -2.50 -0.39
CA PHE A 346 -15.74 -2.09 0.26
C PHE A 346 -16.26 -0.69 -0.09
N ASN A 347 -15.36 0.24 -0.44
CA ASN A 347 -15.72 1.60 -0.82
C ASN A 347 -16.26 1.70 -2.25
N GLU A 348 -16.07 0.67 -3.07
CA GLU A 348 -16.56 0.60 -4.43
C GLU A 348 -18.00 0.06 -4.45
N PRO A 349 -19.03 0.89 -4.64
CA PRO A 349 -20.42 0.48 -4.40
C PRO A 349 -20.96 -0.47 -5.47
N LEU A 350 -20.34 -0.49 -6.65
CA LEU A 350 -20.82 -1.23 -7.83
C LEU A 350 -20.14 -2.59 -8.00
N VAL A 351 -19.01 -2.84 -7.34
CA VAL A 351 -18.29 -4.11 -7.48
C VAL A 351 -18.95 -5.22 -6.66
N ALA A 352 -18.90 -6.45 -7.18
CA ALA A 352 -19.56 -7.61 -6.57
C ALA A 352 -19.03 -7.93 -5.16
N SER A 353 -17.72 -7.77 -4.93
CA SER A 353 -17.08 -8.02 -3.64
C SER A 353 -17.67 -7.18 -2.50
N THR A 354 -18.06 -5.93 -2.76
CA THR A 354 -18.73 -5.06 -1.77
C THR A 354 -20.06 -5.64 -1.29
N ASN A 355 -20.88 -6.13 -2.22
CA ASN A 355 -22.17 -6.72 -1.87
C ASN A 355 -22.00 -8.04 -1.10
N ILE A 356 -21.01 -8.85 -1.47
CA ILE A 356 -20.63 -10.07 -0.76
C ILE A 356 -20.19 -9.74 0.67
N THR A 357 -19.31 -8.74 0.84
CA THR A 357 -18.83 -8.28 2.15
C THR A 357 -19.96 -7.77 3.03
N LYS A 358 -20.85 -6.91 2.50
CA LYS A 358 -22.04 -6.41 3.23
C LYS A 358 -22.96 -7.56 3.68
N ARG A 359 -23.16 -8.57 2.82
CA ARG A 359 -23.97 -9.75 3.16
C ARG A 359 -23.33 -10.56 4.29
N PHE A 360 -22.03 -10.81 4.22
CA PHE A 360 -21.32 -11.53 5.28
C PHE A 360 -21.38 -10.76 6.61
N LEU A 361 -21.08 -9.46 6.61
CA LEU A 361 -21.16 -8.63 7.83
C LEU A 361 -22.55 -8.64 8.47
N ARG A 362 -23.62 -8.69 7.67
CA ARG A 362 -25.00 -8.75 8.16
C ARG A 362 -25.41 -10.13 8.68
N THR A 363 -24.91 -11.21 8.07
CA THR A 363 -25.48 -12.56 8.27
C THR A 363 -24.54 -13.56 8.94
N GLY A 364 -23.22 -13.32 8.89
CA GLY A 364 -22.19 -14.28 9.31
C GLY A 364 -22.05 -15.49 8.39
N VAL A 365 -22.81 -15.56 7.31
CA VAL A 365 -22.80 -16.68 6.37
C VAL A 365 -21.77 -16.40 5.28
N LEU A 366 -20.80 -17.30 5.12
CA LEU A 366 -19.83 -17.24 4.03
C LEU A 366 -20.54 -17.29 2.66
N PRO A 367 -20.05 -16.56 1.66
CA PRO A 367 -20.55 -16.67 0.30
C PRO A 367 -20.32 -18.07 -0.27
N CYS A 368 -21.19 -18.49 -1.19
CA CYS A 368 -20.97 -19.71 -1.96
C CYS A 368 -19.80 -19.51 -2.92
N PRO A 369 -19.02 -20.56 -3.24
CA PRO A 369 -18.01 -20.48 -4.28
C PRO A 369 -18.60 -20.02 -5.61
N GLU A 370 -17.88 -19.15 -6.29
CA GLU A 370 -18.26 -18.53 -7.55
C GLU A 370 -16.99 -18.22 -8.34
N ASP A 371 -17.05 -18.35 -9.66
CA ASP A 371 -16.00 -17.89 -10.57
C ASP A 371 -16.69 -17.13 -11.69
N SER A 372 -16.49 -15.80 -11.69
CA SER A 372 -17.12 -14.87 -12.62
C SER A 372 -16.08 -13.90 -13.16
N THR A 373 -16.47 -13.10 -14.15
CA THR A 373 -15.60 -12.11 -14.80
C THR A 373 -14.95 -11.12 -13.82
N TYR A 374 -15.65 -10.70 -12.77
CA TYR A 374 -15.20 -9.62 -11.88
C TYR A 374 -14.86 -10.09 -10.46
N VAL A 375 -15.24 -11.34 -10.11
CA VAL A 375 -14.98 -11.88 -8.77
C VAL A 375 -14.84 -13.38 -8.81
N THR A 376 -13.85 -13.89 -8.06
CA THR A 376 -13.80 -15.29 -7.65
C THR A 376 -14.01 -15.39 -6.14
N VAL A 377 -14.87 -16.32 -5.70
CA VAL A 377 -15.10 -16.64 -4.30
C VAL A 377 -14.60 -18.06 -4.02
N TYR A 378 -13.70 -18.17 -3.05
CA TYR A 378 -13.15 -19.44 -2.59
C TYR A 378 -13.71 -19.83 -1.22
N GLY A 379 -14.05 -21.11 -1.11
CA GLY A 379 -14.47 -21.72 0.16
C GLY A 379 -13.28 -22.06 1.06
N PRO A 380 -13.51 -22.27 2.37
CA PRO A 380 -12.45 -22.67 3.30
C PRO A 380 -11.67 -23.91 2.85
N GLY A 381 -10.34 -23.84 2.87
CA GLY A 381 -9.44 -24.95 2.52
C GLY A 381 -9.19 -25.15 1.03
N GLU A 382 -9.76 -24.31 0.16
CA GLU A 382 -9.39 -24.27 -1.25
C GLU A 382 -8.00 -23.65 -1.45
N LYS A 383 -7.51 -23.67 -2.69
CA LYS A 383 -6.26 -23.00 -3.09
C LYS A 383 -6.58 -21.94 -4.11
N ARG A 384 -5.96 -20.76 -3.97
CA ARG A 384 -6.16 -19.68 -4.93
C ARG A 384 -5.49 -20.06 -6.26
N ARG A 385 -6.15 -19.76 -7.38
CA ARG A 385 -5.50 -19.83 -8.70
C ARG A 385 -4.46 -18.71 -8.85
N PRO A 386 -3.50 -18.82 -9.80
CA PRO A 386 -2.60 -17.72 -10.10
C PRO A 386 -3.36 -16.42 -10.39
N VAL A 387 -2.75 -15.27 -10.05
CA VAL A 387 -3.32 -13.95 -10.36
C VAL A 387 -3.60 -13.86 -11.85
N SER A 388 -4.77 -13.30 -12.19
CA SER A 388 -5.21 -13.15 -13.58
C SER A 388 -4.21 -12.30 -14.36
N ASN A 389 -4.11 -12.55 -15.66
CA ASN A 389 -3.36 -11.68 -16.56
C ASN A 389 -4.08 -10.30 -16.63
N PRO A 390 -3.39 -9.16 -16.41
CA PRO A 390 -4.00 -7.84 -16.44
C PRO A 390 -4.79 -7.49 -17.70
N TYR A 391 -4.41 -8.07 -18.85
CA TYR A 391 -5.07 -7.86 -20.15
C TYR A 391 -6.29 -8.76 -20.39
N ASP A 392 -6.47 -9.82 -19.59
CA ASP A 392 -7.61 -10.74 -19.73
C ASP A 392 -8.79 -10.35 -18.82
N VAL A 393 -8.61 -9.35 -17.95
CA VAL A 393 -9.64 -8.83 -17.04
C VAL A 393 -10.22 -7.54 -17.62
N PRO A 394 -11.55 -7.37 -17.73
CA PRO A 394 -12.13 -6.13 -18.24
C PRO A 394 -11.77 -4.92 -17.37
N THR A 395 -11.61 -3.76 -17.98
CA THR A 395 -11.40 -2.45 -17.33
C THR A 395 -12.72 -1.71 -17.09
N GLY A 396 -12.64 -0.59 -16.38
CA GLY A 396 -13.74 0.32 -16.06
C GLY A 396 -14.40 0.07 -14.70
N LEU A 397 -15.45 0.84 -14.43
CA LEU A 397 -16.14 0.96 -13.14
C LEU A 397 -16.53 -0.36 -12.44
N LEU A 398 -16.78 -1.45 -13.17
CA LEU A 398 -17.11 -2.76 -12.58
C LEU A 398 -15.88 -3.56 -12.14
N ALA A 399 -14.71 -3.27 -12.73
CA ALA A 399 -13.42 -3.72 -12.22
C ALA A 399 -12.93 -2.84 -11.07
N GLY A 400 -13.46 -1.61 -10.96
CA GLY A 400 -13.25 -0.67 -9.87
C GLY A 400 -12.55 0.62 -10.29
N ASP A 401 -12.04 0.65 -11.52
CA ASP A 401 -11.35 1.78 -12.13
C ASP A 401 -12.18 3.09 -11.99
N ILE A 402 -11.52 4.16 -11.53
CA ILE A 402 -12.09 5.51 -11.52
C ILE A 402 -11.81 6.18 -12.87
N ASP A 403 -12.87 6.42 -13.63
CA ASP A 403 -12.82 7.27 -14.81
C ASP A 403 -13.11 8.72 -14.38
N SER A 404 -12.09 9.49 -13.99
CA SER A 404 -12.26 10.94 -14.02
C SER A 404 -12.35 11.36 -15.49
N SER A 405 -13.57 11.66 -15.93
CA SER A 405 -13.89 12.18 -17.25
C SER A 405 -13.95 13.71 -17.24
#